data_AF-A0A7X9J9L1-F1
#
_entry.id   AF-A0A7X9J9L1-F1
#
_cell.length_a   1.000
_cell.length_b   1.000
_cell.length_c   1.000
_cell.angle_alpha   90.00
_cell.angle_beta   90.00
_cell.angle_gamma   90.00
#
_symmetry.space_group_name_H-M   'P 1'
#
loop_
_entity.id
_entity.type
_entity.pdbx_description
1 polymer ?
#
loop_
_entity_poly.entity_id
_entity_poly.type
_entity_poly.pdbx_seq_one_letter_code
_entity_poly.pdbx_strand_id
1 'polypeptide(L)'
;MGTPVSETIDPAQITLLKKKLTLNNKMRNGASWLFWIAGLSLLNTVLFLAKTDVVFVIGLGITQIADGLLSALAENSGTAATAITILQIFVDVLFASFYLLLGLLAIKRTKWAYVTGIVVYTLDTMIVLFSQAYLSVIFHIMAVAGIAAGLGALKNLEKLEKDTGAPLETNFNQEPPAISGTLD
;
A
#
# COMPACT_ATOMS: atom_id res chain seq x y z
N MET A 1 -4.47 18.35 51.67
CA MET A 1 -3.74 18.89 50.50
C MET A 1 -3.28 17.70 49.68
N GLY A 2 -3.96 17.41 48.57
CA GLY A 2 -3.51 16.38 47.64
C GLY A 2 -2.23 16.88 46.98
N THR A 3 -1.15 16.12 47.08
CA THR A 3 0.07 16.39 46.33
C THR A 3 -0.29 16.40 44.85
N PRO A 4 0.06 17.45 44.08
CA PRO A 4 -0.06 17.37 42.63
C PRO A 4 0.84 16.22 42.19
N VAL A 5 0.26 15.16 41.64
CA VAL A 5 1.01 14.15 40.91
C VAL A 5 1.61 14.90 39.73
N SER A 6 2.84 15.39 39.88
CA SER A 6 3.63 15.74 38.73
C SER A 6 3.91 14.41 38.04
N GLU A 7 3.01 14.00 37.15
CA GLU A 7 3.23 12.95 36.15
C GLU A 7 4.38 13.44 35.26
N THR A 8 5.60 13.37 35.76
CA THR A 8 6.78 13.54 34.93
C THR A 8 6.82 12.32 34.04
N ILE A 9 6.35 12.47 32.80
CA ILE A 9 6.41 11.39 31.82
C ILE A 9 7.86 10.90 31.77
N ASP A 10 8.05 9.63 32.15
CA ASP A 10 9.37 9.00 32.14
C ASP A 10 9.99 9.11 30.73
N PRO A 11 11.21 9.65 30.59
CA PRO A 11 11.92 9.72 29.31
C PRO A 11 11.93 8.40 28.52
N ALA A 12 11.93 7.26 29.21
CA ALA A 12 11.83 5.94 28.58
C ALA A 12 10.47 5.72 27.89
N GLN A 13 9.37 6.16 28.52
CA GLN A 13 8.02 6.07 27.95
C GLN A 13 7.87 6.98 26.72
N ILE A 14 8.43 8.20 26.76
CA ILE A 14 8.45 9.11 25.61
C ILE A 14 9.21 8.48 24.44
N THR A 15 10.34 7.85 24.72
CA THR A 15 11.18 7.20 23.70
C THR A 15 10.45 6.00 23.08
N LEU A 16 9.77 5.19 23.89
CA LEU A 16 8.96 4.08 23.43
C LEU A 16 7.80 4.55 22.55
N LEU A 17 7.07 5.58 22.98
CA LEU A 17 5.96 6.14 22.24
C LEU A 17 6.42 6.70 20.88
N LYS A 18 7.50 7.48 20.86
CA LYS A 18 8.12 7.98 19.61
C LYS A 18 8.48 6.84 18.66
N LYS A 19 9.04 5.74 19.17
CA LYS A 19 9.38 4.55 18.39
C LYS A 19 8.14 3.88 17.80
N LYS A 20 7.08 3.69 18.59
CA LYS A 20 5.81 3.12 18.11
C LYS A 20 5.16 4.00 17.04
N LEU A 21 5.07 5.31 17.25
CA LEU A 21 4.55 6.26 16.25
C LEU A 21 5.34 6.23 14.95
N THR A 22 6.68 6.19 15.04
CA THR A 22 7.55 6.10 13.87
C THR A 22 7.28 4.83 13.06
N LEU A 23 7.15 3.68 13.73
CA LEU A 23 6.85 2.41 13.06
C LEU A 23 5.45 2.39 12.46
N ASN A 24 4.45 2.93 13.16
CA ASN A 24 3.09 3.07 12.65
C ASN A 24 3.03 3.97 11.41
N ASN A 25 3.74 5.10 11.41
CA ASN A 25 3.84 5.97 10.24
C ASN A 25 4.55 5.27 9.07
N LYS A 26 5.66 4.57 9.31
CA LYS A 26 6.35 3.80 8.26
C LYS A 26 5.46 2.70 7.67
N MET A 27 4.71 1.98 8.51
CA MET A 27 3.72 1.00 8.07
C MET A 27 2.67 1.66 7.16
N ARG A 28 2.06 2.76 7.61
CA ARG A 28 1.05 3.49 6.83
C ARG A 28 1.61 4.01 5.51
N ASN A 29 2.82 4.57 5.52
CA ASN A 29 3.50 5.01 4.30
C ASN A 29 3.72 3.87 3.31
N GLY A 30 4.04 2.67 3.80
CA GLY A 30 4.13 1.47 2.96
C GLY A 30 2.78 1.05 2.38
N ALA A 31 1.69 1.12 3.16
CA ALA A 31 0.33 0.87 2.65
C ALA A 31 -0.10 1.92 1.62
N SER A 32 0.37 3.17 1.75
CA SER A 32 0.06 4.24 0.80
C SER A 32 0.47 3.93 -0.64
N TRP A 33 1.49 3.09 -0.84
CA TRP A 33 1.87 2.63 -2.18
C TRP A 33 0.76 1.83 -2.88
N LEU A 34 -0.04 1.05 -2.14
CA LEU A 34 -1.19 0.34 -2.70
C LEU A 34 -2.26 1.32 -3.21
N PHE A 35 -2.45 2.44 -2.50
CA PHE A 35 -3.36 3.51 -2.95
C PHE A 35 -2.79 4.29 -4.14
N TRP A 36 -1.48 4.53 -4.19
CA TRP A 36 -0.83 5.14 -5.36
C TRP A 36 -1.01 4.28 -6.61
N ILE A 37 -0.82 2.96 -6.50
CA ILE A 37 -1.05 2.02 -7.61
C ILE A 37 -2.51 2.12 -8.08
N ALA A 38 -3.48 2.06 -7.16
CA ALA A 38 -4.90 2.18 -7.49
C ALA A 38 -5.24 3.53 -8.16
N GLY A 39 -4.76 4.64 -7.58
CA GLY A 39 -5.03 5.99 -8.09
C GLY A 39 -4.43 6.25 -9.45
N LEU A 40 -3.19 5.81 -9.68
CA LEU A 40 -2.52 5.96 -10.98
C LEU A 40 -3.14 5.07 -12.05
N SER A 41 -3.61 3.87 -11.68
CA SER A 41 -4.38 3.00 -12.58
C SER A 41 -5.68 3.68 -13.05
N LEU A 42 -6.44 4.27 -12.11
CA LEU A 42 -7.66 5.01 -12.47
C LEU A 42 -7.37 6.27 -13.28
N LEU A 43 -6.28 6.99 -12.96
CA LEU A 43 -5.87 8.17 -13.72
C LEU A 43 -5.57 7.80 -15.18
N ASN A 44 -4.91 6.67 -15.42
CA ASN A 44 -4.67 6.16 -16.77
C ASN A 44 -5.96 5.88 -17.53
N THR A 45 -6.94 5.22 -16.90
CA THR A 45 -8.24 5.00 -17.52
C THR A 45 -8.95 6.32 -17.88
N VAL A 46 -8.85 7.34 -17.02
CA VAL A 46 -9.42 8.68 -17.30
C VAL A 46 -8.73 9.36 -18.49
N LEU A 47 -7.40 9.29 -18.57
CA LEU A 47 -6.62 9.86 -19.68
C LEU A 47 -6.92 9.14 -21.01
N PHE A 48 -7.05 7.82 -20.96
CA PHE A 48 -7.48 7.02 -22.11
C PHE A 48 -8.88 7.46 -22.60
N LEU A 49 -9.84 7.63 -21.68
CA LEU A 49 -11.18 8.13 -22.02
C LEU A 49 -11.17 9.57 -22.57
N ALA A 50 -10.24 10.40 -22.10
CA ALA A 50 -10.02 11.75 -22.60
C ALA A 50 -9.33 11.79 -23.99
N LYS A 51 -9.00 10.63 -24.57
CA LYS A 51 -8.30 10.48 -25.86
C LYS A 51 -6.99 11.25 -25.90
N THR A 52 -6.30 11.34 -24.77
CA THR A 52 -4.96 11.94 -24.72
C THR A 52 -3.90 10.90 -25.05
N ASP A 53 -2.87 11.28 -25.79
CA ASP A 53 -1.72 10.40 -26.09
C ASP A 53 -0.78 10.20 -24.87
N VAL A 54 -1.12 10.81 -23.73
CA VAL A 54 -0.37 10.66 -22.48
C VAL A 54 -0.82 9.39 -21.79
N VAL A 55 -0.03 8.32 -21.95
CA VAL A 55 -0.15 7.10 -21.15
C VAL A 55 0.89 7.17 -20.03
N PHE A 56 0.47 7.25 -18.77
CA PHE A 56 1.42 6.99 -17.70
C PHE A 56 1.68 5.49 -17.70
N VAL A 57 2.91 5.09 -18.02
CA VAL A 57 3.35 3.69 -17.90
C VAL A 57 3.54 3.33 -16.43
N ILE A 58 2.61 3.73 -15.58
CA ILE A 58 2.66 3.62 -14.13
C ILE A 58 1.29 3.10 -13.73
N GLY A 59 1.13 1.78 -13.66
CA GLY A 59 -0.13 1.21 -13.18
C GLY A 59 -0.31 -0.26 -13.47
N LEU A 60 -0.05 -0.71 -14.70
CA LEU A 60 -0.38 -2.08 -15.12
C LEU A 60 0.56 -2.52 -16.25
N GLY A 61 1.42 -3.50 -16.02
CA GLY A 61 2.11 -4.21 -17.11
C GLY A 61 1.15 -4.98 -18.00
N ILE A 62 0.06 -5.46 -17.41
CA ILE A 62 -1.02 -6.19 -18.09
C ILE A 62 -1.67 -5.35 -19.21
N THR A 63 -1.82 -4.03 -19.06
CA THR A 63 -2.43 -3.19 -20.10
C THR A 63 -1.59 -3.09 -21.36
N GLN A 64 -0.26 -3.23 -21.30
CA GLN A 64 0.57 -3.17 -22.51
C GLN A 64 0.44 -4.43 -23.39
N ILE A 65 0.26 -5.61 -22.78
CA ILE A 65 -0.07 -6.84 -23.53
C ILE A 65 -1.48 -6.72 -24.11
N ALA A 66 -2.42 -6.19 -23.33
CA ALA A 66 -3.76 -5.91 -23.81
C ALA A 66 -3.72 -4.96 -25.00
N ASP A 67 -3.07 -3.79 -24.88
CA ASP A 67 -2.96 -2.78 -25.95
C ASP A 67 -2.28 -3.35 -27.21
N GLY A 68 -1.22 -4.16 -27.08
CA GLY A 68 -0.56 -4.81 -28.21
C GLY A 68 -1.45 -5.83 -28.94
N LEU A 69 -2.24 -6.61 -28.20
CA LEU A 69 -3.21 -7.55 -28.76
C LEU A 69 -4.45 -6.83 -29.33
N LEU A 70 -4.89 -5.77 -28.67
CA LEU A 70 -6.01 -4.93 -29.06
C LEU A 70 -5.73 -4.19 -30.37
N SER A 71 -4.54 -3.64 -30.53
CA SER A 71 -4.11 -2.94 -31.75
C SER A 71 -4.16 -3.90 -32.95
N ALA A 72 -3.68 -5.13 -32.77
CA ALA A 72 -3.70 -6.17 -33.80
C ALA A 72 -5.13 -6.66 -34.16
N LEU A 73 -6.06 -6.63 -33.20
CA LEU A 73 -7.46 -7.05 -33.41
C LEU A 73 -8.36 -5.91 -33.94
N ALA A 74 -8.08 -4.66 -33.55
CA ALA A 74 -8.84 -3.48 -33.95
C ALA A 74 -8.64 -3.14 -35.44
N GLU A 75 -7.48 -3.45 -36.01
CA GLU A 75 -7.24 -3.35 -37.46
C GLU A 75 -8.22 -4.18 -38.31
N ASN A 76 -8.90 -5.17 -37.71
CA ASN A 76 -9.74 -6.13 -38.43
C ASN A 76 -11.24 -6.11 -38.07
N SER A 77 -11.71 -5.27 -37.13
CA SER A 77 -13.09 -5.39 -36.64
C SER A 77 -13.73 -4.10 -36.08
N GLY A 78 -14.46 -3.38 -36.93
CA GLY A 78 -15.14 -2.11 -36.57
C GLY A 78 -16.17 -2.22 -35.44
N THR A 79 -16.87 -3.35 -35.29
CA THR A 79 -17.85 -3.58 -34.20
C THR A 79 -17.26 -4.16 -32.92
N ALA A 80 -16.07 -4.78 -32.98
CA ALA A 80 -15.44 -5.36 -31.79
C ALA A 80 -14.70 -4.30 -30.95
N ALA A 81 -14.32 -3.17 -31.56
CA ALA A 81 -13.57 -2.09 -30.91
C ALA A 81 -14.24 -1.57 -29.62
N THR A 82 -15.57 -1.36 -29.62
CA THR A 82 -16.28 -0.87 -28.43
C THR A 82 -16.32 -1.91 -27.30
N ALA A 83 -16.59 -3.18 -27.62
CA ALA A 83 -16.62 -4.25 -26.62
C ALA A 83 -15.23 -4.46 -25.97
N ILE A 84 -14.20 -4.36 -26.79
CA ILE A 84 -12.81 -4.41 -26.40
C ILE A 84 -12.44 -3.26 -25.44
N THR A 85 -12.83 -2.02 -25.77
CA THR A 85 -12.61 -0.86 -24.89
C THR A 85 -13.32 -1.00 -23.54
N ILE A 86 -14.56 -1.50 -23.54
CA ILE A 86 -15.32 -1.74 -22.30
C ILE A 86 -14.60 -2.78 -21.43
N LEU A 87 -14.08 -3.85 -22.04
CA LEU A 87 -13.32 -4.88 -21.34
C LEU A 87 -12.04 -4.32 -20.71
N GLN A 88 -11.30 -3.48 -21.43
CA GLN A 88 -10.09 -2.82 -20.92
C GLN A 88 -10.39 -1.95 -19.69
N ILE A 89 -11.39 -1.06 -19.79
CA ILE A 89 -11.81 -0.22 -18.66
C ILE A 89 -12.24 -1.07 -17.47
N PHE A 90 -12.98 -2.15 -17.72
CA PHE A 90 -13.41 -3.05 -16.65
C PHE A 90 -12.24 -3.69 -15.93
N VAL A 91 -11.24 -4.19 -16.67
CA VAL A 91 -10.02 -4.79 -16.11
C VAL A 91 -9.25 -3.76 -15.28
N ASP A 92 -9.05 -2.54 -15.79
CA ASP A 92 -8.35 -1.48 -15.06
C ASP A 92 -9.04 -1.13 -13.73
N VAL A 93 -10.36 -0.94 -13.77
CA VAL A 93 -11.16 -0.61 -12.57
C VAL A 93 -11.15 -1.78 -11.58
N LEU A 94 -11.19 -3.02 -12.06
CA LEU A 94 -11.11 -4.21 -11.21
C LEU A 94 -9.78 -4.27 -10.45
N PHE A 95 -8.66 -4.10 -11.15
CA PHE A 95 -7.33 -4.12 -10.52
C PHE A 95 -7.12 -2.91 -9.60
N ALA A 96 -7.56 -1.72 -9.99
CA ALA A 96 -7.50 -0.55 -9.13
C ALA A 96 -8.30 -0.76 -7.83
N SER A 97 -9.50 -1.32 -7.93
CA SER A 97 -10.34 -1.65 -6.78
C SER A 97 -9.70 -2.71 -5.89
N PHE A 98 -9.06 -3.72 -6.49
CA PHE A 98 -8.30 -4.72 -5.76
C PHE A 98 -7.17 -4.10 -4.92
N TYR A 99 -6.34 -3.25 -5.51
CA TYR A 99 -5.27 -2.56 -4.78
C TYR A 99 -5.80 -1.58 -3.72
N LEU A 100 -6.93 -0.91 -3.99
CA LEU A 100 -7.62 -0.07 -3.01
C LEU A 100 -8.04 -0.89 -1.78
N LEU A 101 -8.66 -2.05 -1.99
CA LEU A 101 -9.07 -2.96 -0.92
C LEU A 101 -7.88 -3.49 -0.12
N LEU A 102 -6.78 -3.88 -0.79
CA LEU A 102 -5.55 -4.26 -0.12
C LEU A 102 -4.97 -3.12 0.70
N GLY A 103 -4.99 -1.88 0.20
CA GLY A 103 -4.54 -0.69 0.92
C GLY A 103 -5.36 -0.46 2.20
N LEU A 104 -6.69 -0.55 2.10
CA LEU A 104 -7.61 -0.43 3.25
C LEU A 104 -7.36 -1.50 4.31
N LEU A 105 -7.02 -2.72 3.87
CA LEU A 105 -6.74 -3.82 4.77
C LEU A 105 -5.33 -3.71 5.39
N ALA A 106 -4.36 -3.22 4.62
CA ALA A 106 -2.99 -2.97 5.06
C ALA A 106 -2.92 -1.89 6.17
N ILE A 107 -3.65 -0.78 6.04
CA ILE A 107 -3.73 0.24 7.11
C ILE A 107 -4.38 -0.29 8.40
N LYS A 108 -5.20 -1.35 8.29
CA LYS A 108 -5.76 -2.11 9.43
C LYS A 108 -4.80 -3.18 9.95
N ARG A 109 -3.49 -3.04 9.71
CA ARG A 109 -2.43 -3.95 10.20
C ARG A 109 -2.56 -5.40 9.70
N THR A 110 -3.25 -5.62 8.60
CA THR A 110 -3.45 -6.99 8.10
C THR A 110 -2.28 -7.42 7.21
N LYS A 111 -1.41 -8.27 7.76
CA LYS A 111 -0.15 -8.71 7.12
C LYS A 111 -0.33 -9.33 5.73
N TRP A 112 -1.37 -10.15 5.54
CA TRP A 112 -1.59 -10.84 4.26
C TRP A 112 -1.92 -9.88 3.12
N ALA A 113 -2.46 -8.69 3.43
CA ALA A 113 -2.74 -7.66 2.42
C ALA A 113 -1.44 -7.11 1.81
N TYR A 114 -0.43 -6.84 2.64
CA TYR A 114 0.91 -6.44 2.16
C TYR A 114 1.55 -7.54 1.33
N VAL A 115 1.52 -8.79 1.80
CA VAL A 115 2.13 -9.93 1.08
C VAL A 115 1.47 -10.12 -0.28
N THR A 116 0.14 -10.08 -0.32
CA THR A 116 -0.62 -10.19 -1.57
C THR A 116 -0.28 -9.05 -2.52
N GLY A 117 -0.25 -7.80 -2.03
CA GLY A 117 0.15 -6.65 -2.83
C GLY A 117 1.56 -6.78 -3.40
N ILE A 118 2.53 -7.24 -2.60
CA ILE A 118 3.91 -7.49 -3.05
C ILE A 118 3.92 -8.55 -4.15
N VAL A 119 3.28 -9.70 -3.94
CA VAL A 119 3.29 -10.81 -4.89
C VAL A 119 2.64 -10.41 -6.21
N VAL A 120 1.42 -9.88 -6.17
CA VAL A 120 0.68 -9.52 -7.38
C VAL A 120 1.41 -8.41 -8.16
N TYR A 121 1.92 -7.40 -7.46
CA TYR A 121 2.59 -6.28 -8.12
C TYR A 121 4.00 -6.65 -8.64
N THR A 122 4.68 -7.59 -7.99
CA THR A 122 5.95 -8.15 -8.52
C THR A 122 5.69 -8.94 -9.80
N LEU A 123 4.63 -9.74 -9.86
CA LEU A 123 4.24 -10.45 -11.08
C LEU A 123 3.93 -9.47 -12.21
N ASP A 124 3.22 -8.37 -11.92
CA ASP A 124 2.97 -7.30 -12.89
C ASP A 124 4.28 -6.63 -13.36
N THR A 125 5.22 -6.42 -12.44
CA THR A 125 6.57 -5.89 -12.77
C THR A 125 7.31 -6.80 -13.75
N MET A 126 7.21 -8.13 -13.56
CA MET A 126 7.83 -9.10 -14.47
C MET A 126 7.25 -8.99 -15.88
N ILE A 127 5.96 -8.67 -16.00
CA ILE A 127 5.31 -8.43 -17.30
C ILE A 127 5.85 -7.15 -17.94
N VAL A 128 5.94 -6.04 -17.19
CA VAL A 128 6.48 -4.75 -17.67
C VAL A 128 7.94 -4.87 -18.14
N LEU A 129 8.75 -5.71 -17.51
CA LEU A 129 10.15 -5.89 -17.92
C LEU A 129 10.29 -6.30 -19.39
N PHE A 130 9.32 -7.05 -19.94
CA PHE A 130 9.31 -7.44 -21.35
C PHE A 130 8.91 -6.30 -22.30
N SER A 131 8.27 -5.23 -21.82
CA SER A 131 7.84 -4.10 -22.64
C SER A 131 8.90 -2.99 -22.78
N GLN A 132 10.07 -3.16 -22.17
CA GLN A 132 11.20 -2.20 -22.19
C GLN A 132 10.86 -0.80 -21.68
N ALA A 133 9.76 -0.63 -20.95
CA ALA A 133 9.38 0.63 -20.33
C ALA A 133 10.19 0.90 -19.05
N TYR A 134 11.46 1.28 -19.17
CA TYR A 134 12.39 1.39 -18.03
C TYR A 134 11.90 2.32 -16.90
N LEU A 135 11.23 3.44 -17.24
CA LEU A 135 10.65 4.34 -16.23
C LEU A 135 9.55 3.66 -15.41
N SER A 136 8.74 2.83 -16.08
CA SER A 136 7.72 2.00 -15.44
C SER A 136 8.35 1.01 -14.47
N VAL A 137 9.38 0.29 -14.93
CA VAL A 137 10.10 -0.71 -14.12
C VAL A 137 10.65 -0.08 -12.84
N ILE A 138 11.25 1.10 -12.92
CA ILE A 138 11.76 1.82 -11.74
C ILE A 138 10.63 2.13 -10.77
N PHE A 139 9.50 2.65 -11.25
CA PHE A 139 8.34 2.91 -10.40
C PHE A 139 7.84 1.64 -9.71
N HIS A 140 7.73 0.55 -10.47
CA HIS A 140 7.27 -0.74 -9.95
C HIS A 140 8.18 -1.24 -8.83
N ILE A 141 9.50 -1.21 -9.03
CA ILE A 141 10.49 -1.58 -8.01
C ILE A 141 10.36 -0.69 -6.76
N MET A 142 10.20 0.63 -6.93
CA MET A 142 10.01 1.56 -5.81
C MET A 142 8.74 1.24 -5.00
N ALA A 143 7.63 0.97 -5.69
CA ALA A 143 6.38 0.62 -5.04
C ALA A 143 6.47 -0.74 -4.33
N VAL A 144 7.06 -1.78 -4.94
CA VAL A 144 7.32 -3.06 -4.25
C VAL A 144 8.19 -2.85 -3.00
N ALA A 145 9.27 -2.08 -3.11
CA ALA A 145 10.15 -1.77 -1.99
C ALA A 145 9.41 -1.00 -0.88
N GLY A 146 8.55 -0.05 -1.26
CA GLY A 146 7.70 0.71 -0.34
C GLY A 146 6.71 -0.15 0.42
N ILE A 147 6.00 -1.05 -0.26
CA ILE A 147 5.06 -2.00 0.36
C ILE A 147 5.82 -2.95 1.29
N ALA A 148 6.97 -3.48 0.85
CA ALA A 148 7.82 -4.37 1.65
C ALA A 148 8.37 -3.67 2.90
N ALA A 149 8.78 -2.41 2.79
CA ALA A 149 9.20 -1.60 3.94
C ALA A 149 8.04 -1.39 4.94
N GLY A 150 6.81 -1.19 4.45
CA GLY A 150 5.60 -1.13 5.27
C GLY A 150 5.35 -2.42 6.06
N LEU A 151 5.47 -3.57 5.40
CA LEU A 151 5.35 -4.88 6.04
C LEU A 151 6.44 -5.09 7.11
N GLY A 152 7.67 -4.69 6.82
CA GLY A 152 8.76 -4.71 7.81
C GLY A 152 8.47 -3.85 9.02
N ALA A 153 7.93 -2.64 8.82
CA ALA A 153 7.54 -1.74 9.89
C ALA A 153 6.40 -2.31 10.74
N LEU A 154 5.39 -2.95 10.13
CA LEU A 154 4.30 -3.65 10.83
C LEU A 154 4.84 -4.78 11.72
N LYS A 155 5.71 -5.65 11.19
CA LYS A 155 6.32 -6.74 11.96
C LYS A 155 7.10 -6.21 13.17
N ASN A 156 7.86 -5.13 12.98
CA ASN A 156 8.63 -4.48 14.04
C ASN A 156 7.72 -3.82 15.09
N LEU A 157 6.57 -3.27 14.66
CA LEU A 157 5.59 -2.67 15.55
C LEU A 157 4.90 -3.73 16.42
N GLU A 158 4.43 -4.82 15.82
CA GLU A 158 3.82 -5.94 16.54
C GLU A 158 4.81 -6.55 17.56
N LYS A 159 6.07 -6.71 17.17
CA LYS A 159 7.12 -7.18 18.08
C LYS A 159 7.31 -6.22 19.25
N LEU A 160 7.40 -4.92 18.99
CA LEU A 160 7.57 -3.91 20.03
C LEU A 160 6.36 -3.84 20.98
N GLU A 161 5.13 -3.97 20.47
CA GLU A 161 3.92 -4.02 21.28
C GLU A 161 3.87 -5.29 22.15
N LYS A 162 4.29 -6.44 21.60
CA LYS A 162 4.41 -7.69 22.35
C LYS A 162 5.45 -7.60 23.47
N ASP A 163 6.62 -7.02 23.19
CA ASP A 163 7.72 -6.89 24.16
C ASP A 163 7.41 -5.86 25.28
N THR A 164 6.48 -4.93 25.03
CA THR A 164 6.15 -3.83 25.97
C THR A 164 4.75 -3.92 26.58
N GLY A 165 3.96 -4.94 26.24
CA GLY A 165 2.66 -5.22 26.86
C GLY A 165 1.53 -4.22 26.55
N ALA A 166 1.73 -3.25 25.67
CA ALA A 166 0.72 -2.23 25.35
C ALA A 166 0.63 -1.95 23.85
N PRO A 167 -0.51 -2.22 23.19
CA PRO A 167 -0.79 -1.75 21.83
C PRO A 167 -0.74 -0.20 21.76
N LEU A 168 -0.52 0.36 20.57
CA LEU A 168 -0.76 1.79 20.34
C LEU A 168 -2.22 2.21 20.56
N GLU A 169 -3.15 1.25 20.57
CA GLU A 169 -4.49 1.45 21.11
C GLU A 169 -4.42 1.40 22.64
N THR A 170 -3.75 2.38 23.25
CA THR A 170 -4.07 2.73 24.63
C THR A 170 -5.45 3.33 24.57
N ASN A 171 -6.47 2.55 24.92
CA ASN A 171 -7.75 3.11 25.31
C ASN A 171 -7.40 4.19 26.34
N PHE A 172 -7.67 5.47 26.08
CA PHE A 172 -7.29 6.56 27.01
C PHE A 172 -7.93 6.42 28.41
N ASN A 173 -8.80 5.42 28.56
CA ASN A 173 -9.46 5.02 29.80
C ASN A 173 -8.80 3.80 30.49
N GLN A 174 -7.73 3.24 29.96
CA GLN A 174 -6.97 2.19 30.65
C GLN A 174 -5.90 2.84 31.52
N GLU A 175 -6.03 2.64 32.83
CA GLU A 175 -5.01 3.00 33.80
C GLU A 175 -3.66 2.41 33.40
N PRO A 176 -2.56 3.16 33.59
CA PRO A 176 -1.23 2.68 33.27
C PRO A 176 -0.98 1.32 33.92
N PRO A 177 -0.30 0.38 33.23
CA PRO A 177 0.00 -0.92 33.80
C PRO A 177 0.75 -0.72 35.12
N ALA A 178 0.20 -1.28 36.20
CA ALA A 178 0.80 -1.22 37.52
C ALA A 178 2.23 -1.74 37.41
N ILE A 179 3.21 -0.85 37.64
CA ILE A 179 4.61 -1.23 37.73
C ILE A 179 4.72 -2.06 39.01
N SER A 180 4.64 -3.39 38.89
CA SER A 180 4.94 -4.30 39.99
C SER A 180 6.46 -4.36 40.19
N GLY A 181 7.02 -3.24 40.65
CA GLY A 181 8.33 -3.22 41.27
C GLY A 181 8.18 -3.80 42.66
N THR A 182 8.51 -5.08 42.81
CA THR A 182 8.81 -5.66 44.12
C THR A 182 10.02 -4.92 44.66
N LEU A 183 9.81 -4.14 45.72
CA LEU A 183 10.87 -3.65 46.58
C LEU A 183 11.32 -4.83 47.45
N ASP A 184 12.29 -5.59 46.95
CA ASP A 184 13.09 -6.55 47.73
C ASP A 184 14.52 -6.02 47.85
#